data_AF-A0A2M7KHM6-F1
#
_entry.id   AF-A0A2M7KHM6-F1
#
_cell.length_a   1.000
_cell.length_b   1.000
_cell.length_c   1.000
_cell.angle_alpha   90.00
_cell.angle_beta   90.00
_cell.angle_gamma   90.00
#
_symmetry.space_group_name_H-M   'P 1'
#
loop_
_entity.id
_entity.type
_entity.pdbx_description
1 polymer ?
#
loop_
_entity_poly.entity_id
_entity_poly.type
_entity_poly.pdbx_seq_one_letter_code
_entity_poly.pdbx_strand_id
1 'polypeptide(L)'
;MTMSTLHRWLALSVALAAGPLGAAPDRQAADKEDTANMTAQFPAQHPYLALTPADSARAKERAAQFPWAKKALEKVADDARGAVAKPLGKLPEKGDTEHWSIANRLQSVALAYGLTGETQHAEWVRDGLLAYADVYPTMSLTNGRCKVFTQSSLYEAMWVEPIAQAYDLVADSGVLTDEQKAHIEADLLRPTVACFKIDDFENDPRIRDLHYRCYNFQAWHLGAVGLVGLALRDPELVDYAVNSPYGFRHLVAHDIREDGLFWERSVGYHHFVLNALLPFTEAMLHCGVDLYHFTVPNDRAKDEDCHCVTDVTDQPKSLRLMFEAPFYLGFPDLSYLALGDSDRGPLHATWMDLIGYDRYRDPKLAWLLQRDVPLSAEETRSGRVGFLHYYRYRYRYDQVRLNGQPVKWERRDPTFELQGDAITVE
;
A
#
# COMPACT_ATOMS: atom_id res chain seq x y z
N MET A 1 10.17 -8.40 -5.06
CA MET A 1 9.65 -8.27 -3.68
C MET A 1 10.59 -8.99 -2.74
N THR A 2 11.13 -8.28 -1.76
CA THR A 2 11.90 -8.89 -0.66
C THR A 2 10.94 -9.75 0.19
N MET A 3 11.44 -10.78 0.87
CA MET A 3 10.59 -11.63 1.71
C MET A 3 9.79 -10.81 2.74
N SER A 4 10.30 -9.68 3.23
CA SER A 4 9.62 -8.84 4.22
C SER A 4 8.36 -8.12 3.68
N THR A 5 8.33 -7.73 2.40
CA THR A 5 7.15 -7.10 1.78
C THR A 5 6.00 -8.10 1.67
N LEU A 6 6.29 -9.37 1.37
CA LEU A 6 5.27 -10.42 1.23
C LEU A 6 4.47 -10.64 2.53
N HIS A 7 5.12 -10.59 3.69
CA HIS A 7 4.47 -10.88 4.97
C HIS A 7 3.55 -9.74 5.44
N ARG A 8 3.93 -8.48 5.18
CA ARG A 8 3.07 -7.31 5.46
C ARG A 8 1.74 -7.42 4.73
N TRP A 9 1.82 -7.72 3.44
CA TRP A 9 0.66 -7.83 2.58
C TRP A 9 -0.14 -9.10 2.83
N LEU A 10 0.49 -10.19 3.25
CA LEU A 10 -0.21 -11.40 3.69
C LEU A 10 -1.03 -11.13 4.96
N ALA A 11 -0.45 -10.45 5.96
CA ALA A 11 -1.14 -10.04 7.19
C ALA A 11 -2.34 -9.15 6.89
N LEU A 12 -2.12 -8.11 6.07
CA LEU A 12 -3.17 -7.19 5.66
C LEU A 12 -4.25 -7.89 4.82
N SER A 13 -3.87 -8.80 3.92
CA SER A 13 -4.82 -9.58 3.11
C SER A 13 -5.68 -10.52 3.95
N VAL A 14 -5.13 -11.11 5.03
CA VAL A 14 -5.91 -11.95 5.95
C VAL A 14 -6.90 -11.12 6.76
N ALA A 15 -6.50 -9.91 7.16
CA ALA A 15 -7.34 -8.95 7.87
C ALA A 15 -8.46 -8.37 6.98
N LEU A 16 -8.13 -8.04 5.72
CA LEU A 16 -9.01 -7.38 4.76
C LEU A 16 -9.80 -8.31 3.87
N ALA A 17 -9.50 -9.61 3.82
CA ALA A 17 -10.35 -10.54 3.10
C ALA A 17 -11.78 -10.42 3.65
N ALA A 18 -12.70 -9.94 2.81
CA ALA A 18 -14.08 -9.51 3.06
C ALA A 18 -14.72 -9.74 4.46
N GLY A 19 -15.11 -8.69 5.17
CA GLY A 19 -16.15 -8.82 6.21
C GLY A 19 -17.48 -9.40 5.66
N PRO A 20 -18.50 -9.67 6.50
CA PRO A 20 -19.83 -9.98 5.99
C PRO A 20 -20.25 -8.90 4.98
N LEU A 21 -20.72 -9.36 3.81
CA LEU A 21 -21.08 -8.57 2.64
C LEU A 21 -22.15 -7.52 2.99
N GLY A 22 -21.73 -6.33 3.40
CA GLY A 22 -22.55 -5.13 3.34
C GLY A 22 -22.72 -4.72 1.88
N ALA A 23 -23.91 -4.27 1.50
CA ALA A 23 -24.17 -3.75 0.16
C ALA A 23 -23.16 -2.65 -0.18
N ALA A 24 -22.66 -2.65 -1.43
CA ALA A 24 -21.87 -1.54 -1.93
C ALA A 24 -22.70 -0.25 -1.78
N PRO A 25 -22.14 0.85 -1.24
CA PRO A 25 -22.85 2.11 -1.19
C PRO A 25 -23.25 2.52 -2.61
N ASP A 26 -24.47 3.05 -2.72
CA ASP A 26 -25.09 3.39 -3.99
C ASP A 26 -24.29 4.47 -4.73
N ARG A 27 -23.96 4.25 -6.02
CA ARG A 27 -23.13 5.13 -6.85
C ARG A 27 -23.64 6.57 -6.88
N GLN A 28 -24.96 6.77 -6.74
CA GLN A 28 -25.60 8.09 -6.81
C GLN A 28 -25.60 8.84 -5.47
N ALA A 29 -25.30 8.18 -4.35
CA ALA A 29 -25.20 8.84 -3.04
C ALA A 29 -23.83 9.50 -2.82
N ALA A 30 -22.76 8.98 -3.45
CA ALA A 30 -21.40 9.48 -3.33
C ALA A 30 -21.17 10.85 -4.01
N ASP A 31 -21.99 11.22 -4.98
CA ASP A 31 -21.89 12.51 -5.69
C ASP A 31 -22.36 13.71 -4.85
N LYS A 32 -22.77 13.49 -3.59
CA LYS A 32 -23.29 14.54 -2.69
C LYS A 32 -22.59 14.68 -1.35
N GLU A 33 -21.51 13.94 -1.07
CA GLU A 33 -20.80 14.13 0.19
C GLU A 33 -19.82 15.31 0.13
N ASP A 34 -20.37 16.41 0.62
CA ASP A 34 -19.74 17.57 1.20
C ASP A 34 -18.35 17.28 1.76
N THR A 35 -17.40 18.14 1.43
CA THR A 35 -16.05 18.30 2.02
C THR A 35 -16.01 18.50 3.55
N ALA A 36 -17.10 18.18 4.26
CA ALA A 36 -17.49 18.75 5.54
C ALA A 36 -16.94 18.04 6.78
N ASN A 37 -16.21 16.92 6.67
CA ASN A 37 -15.46 16.38 7.82
C ASN A 37 -14.19 15.64 7.39
N MET A 38 -13.14 16.41 7.11
CA MET A 38 -11.77 15.89 6.89
C MET A 38 -10.95 15.81 8.19
N THR A 39 -11.58 16.01 9.35
CA THR A 39 -10.89 15.94 10.65
C THR A 39 -10.78 14.50 11.11
N ALA A 40 -9.55 13.97 11.15
CA ALA A 40 -9.27 12.63 11.65
C ALA A 40 -9.65 12.49 13.13
N GLN A 41 -10.38 11.43 13.45
CA GLN A 41 -10.72 11.05 14.82
C GLN A 41 -9.71 10.02 15.32
N PHE A 42 -8.77 10.44 16.17
CA PHE A 42 -7.76 9.55 16.71
C PHE A 42 -8.37 8.55 17.70
N PRO A 43 -8.27 7.23 17.46
CA PRO A 43 -8.67 6.24 18.45
C PRO A 43 -7.89 6.41 19.76
N ALA A 44 -8.55 6.12 20.89
CA ALA A 44 -7.97 6.33 22.21
C ALA A 44 -6.77 5.41 22.51
N GLN A 45 -6.73 4.24 21.86
CA GLN A 45 -5.70 3.23 22.02
C GLN A 45 -5.18 2.80 20.66
N HIS A 46 -3.88 2.54 20.61
CA HIS A 46 -3.23 1.85 19.53
C HIS A 46 -3.53 0.33 19.57
N PRO A 47 -3.43 -0.40 18.45
CA PRO A 47 -3.13 0.10 17.10
C PRO A 47 -4.36 0.51 16.29
N TYR A 48 -4.15 1.39 15.32
CA TYR A 48 -5.16 1.76 14.32
C TYR A 48 -4.60 2.16 12.95
N LEU A 49 -3.29 2.05 12.72
CA LEU A 49 -2.73 2.36 11.40
C LEU A 49 -2.88 1.16 10.46
N ALA A 50 -2.02 0.16 10.61
CA ALA A 50 -1.98 -1.00 9.71
C ALA A 50 -3.04 -2.05 10.04
N LEU A 51 -3.40 -2.17 11.33
CA LEU A 51 -4.43 -3.08 11.84
C LEU A 51 -5.16 -2.40 12.99
N THR A 52 -6.47 -2.60 13.06
CA THR A 52 -7.24 -2.33 14.26
C THR A 52 -7.43 -3.60 15.10
N PRO A 53 -7.82 -3.52 16.39
CA PRO A 53 -8.22 -4.68 17.16
C PRO A 53 -9.35 -5.49 16.50
N ALA A 54 -10.25 -4.82 15.78
CA ALA A 54 -11.33 -5.47 15.03
C ALA A 54 -10.79 -6.29 13.85
N ASP A 55 -9.77 -5.80 13.14
CA ASP A 55 -9.13 -6.53 12.05
C ASP A 55 -8.38 -7.76 12.54
N SER A 56 -7.68 -7.64 13.68
CA SER A 56 -7.04 -8.79 14.32
C SER A 56 -8.04 -9.85 14.76
N ALA A 57 -9.20 -9.44 15.30
CA ALA A 57 -10.27 -10.37 15.66
C ALA A 57 -10.84 -11.08 14.41
N ARG A 58 -11.07 -10.32 13.33
CA ARG A 58 -11.55 -10.85 12.04
C ARG A 58 -10.58 -11.84 11.43
N ALA A 59 -9.28 -11.55 11.46
CA ALA A 59 -8.23 -12.45 11.00
C ALA A 59 -8.24 -13.80 11.77
N LYS A 60 -8.43 -13.76 13.10
CA LYS A 60 -8.54 -14.97 13.94
C LYS A 60 -9.80 -15.77 13.64
N GLU A 61 -10.94 -15.10 13.50
CA GLU A 61 -12.20 -15.76 13.12
C GLU A 61 -12.05 -16.47 11.77
N ARG A 62 -11.41 -15.82 10.79
CA ARG A 62 -11.12 -16.42 9.48
C ARG A 62 -10.20 -17.61 9.56
N ALA A 63 -9.15 -17.53 10.37
CA ALA A 63 -8.25 -18.65 10.60
C ALA A 63 -8.97 -19.85 11.23
N ALA A 64 -10.03 -19.62 12.02
CA ALA A 64 -10.87 -20.70 12.54
C ALA A 64 -11.77 -21.34 11.47
N GLN A 65 -12.21 -20.56 10.48
CA GLN A 65 -13.16 -21.02 9.45
C GLN A 65 -12.49 -21.57 8.18
N PHE A 66 -11.35 -20.99 7.77
CA PHE A 66 -10.76 -21.25 6.46
C PHE A 66 -9.32 -21.78 6.57
N PRO A 67 -9.01 -22.96 5.98
CA PRO A 67 -7.66 -23.52 6.01
C PRO A 67 -6.58 -22.63 5.39
N TRP A 68 -6.90 -21.86 4.35
CA TRP A 68 -5.95 -20.94 3.72
C TRP A 68 -5.59 -19.78 4.67
N ALA A 69 -6.57 -19.26 5.42
CA ALA A 69 -6.38 -18.16 6.36
C ALA A 69 -5.59 -18.64 7.58
N LYS A 70 -5.89 -19.86 8.06
CA LYS A 70 -5.11 -20.53 9.10
C LYS A 70 -3.64 -20.65 8.71
N LYS A 71 -3.37 -21.20 7.53
CA LYS A 71 -2.01 -21.37 7.00
C LYS A 71 -1.28 -20.04 6.84
N ALA A 72 -1.97 -18.99 6.41
CA ALA A 72 -1.39 -17.66 6.27
C ALA A 72 -1.01 -17.06 7.63
N LEU A 73 -1.91 -17.16 8.63
CA LEU A 73 -1.66 -16.68 9.99
C LEU A 73 -0.51 -17.46 10.67
N GLU A 74 -0.51 -18.78 10.55
CA GLU A 74 0.57 -19.64 11.04
C GLU A 74 1.91 -19.27 10.40
N LYS A 75 1.93 -19.03 9.08
CA LYS A 75 3.13 -18.58 8.38
C LYS A 75 3.65 -17.25 8.94
N VAL A 76 2.79 -16.23 9.08
CA VAL A 76 3.18 -14.93 9.66
C VAL A 76 3.76 -15.12 11.07
N ALA A 77 3.16 -15.99 11.89
CA ALA A 77 3.63 -16.29 13.23
C ALA A 77 4.99 -17.01 13.24
N ASP A 78 5.17 -18.02 12.39
CA ASP A 78 6.42 -18.79 12.28
C ASP A 78 7.59 -17.92 11.79
N ASP A 79 7.35 -17.08 10.79
CA ASP A 79 8.38 -16.18 10.27
C ASP A 79 8.78 -15.14 11.34
N ALA A 80 7.82 -14.63 12.12
CA ALA A 80 8.09 -13.73 13.24
C ALA A 80 8.88 -14.43 14.36
N ARG A 81 8.50 -15.66 14.74
CA ARG A 81 9.27 -16.48 15.69
C ARG A 81 10.69 -16.71 15.22
N GLY A 82 10.90 -16.98 13.93
CA GLY A 82 12.22 -17.10 13.33
C GLY A 82 13.02 -15.80 13.37
N ALA A 83 12.37 -14.66 13.15
CA ALA A 83 13.00 -13.34 13.20
C ALA A 83 13.45 -12.94 14.61
N VAL A 84 12.62 -13.23 15.63
CA VAL A 84 12.93 -12.87 17.03
C VAL A 84 13.82 -13.87 17.75
N ALA A 85 14.12 -15.02 17.13
CA ALA A 85 15.06 -16.01 17.68
C ALA A 85 16.47 -15.45 17.93
N LYS A 86 16.79 -14.28 17.36
CA LYS A 86 18.01 -13.52 17.64
C LYS A 86 17.65 -12.08 17.96
N PRO A 87 18.35 -11.45 18.93
CA PRO A 87 18.17 -10.01 19.18
C PRO A 87 18.52 -9.22 17.92
N LEU A 88 17.97 -8.01 17.81
CA LEU A 88 18.36 -7.11 16.73
C LEU A 88 19.88 -6.88 16.80
N GLY A 89 20.58 -7.11 15.69
CA GLY A 89 22.00 -6.80 15.58
C GLY A 89 22.27 -5.28 15.65
N LYS A 90 23.55 -4.89 15.72
CA LYS A 90 23.94 -3.48 15.64
C LYS A 90 23.33 -2.86 14.36
N LEU A 91 22.71 -1.68 14.50
CA LEU A 91 22.22 -0.92 13.36
C LEU A 91 23.40 -0.59 12.41
N PRO A 92 23.20 -0.60 11.08
CA PRO A 92 24.22 -0.17 10.15
C PRO A 92 24.68 1.26 10.44
N GLU A 93 25.96 1.56 10.18
CA GLU A 93 26.53 2.89 10.41
C GLU A 93 26.17 3.90 9.31
N LYS A 94 25.69 3.41 8.16
CA LYS A 94 25.29 4.22 7.01
C LYS A 94 23.95 3.74 6.48
N GLY A 95 23.12 4.67 6.01
CA GLY A 95 21.90 4.37 5.26
C GLY A 95 22.17 3.56 4.00
N ASP A 96 21.86 2.27 4.07
CA ASP A 96 21.82 1.37 2.94
C ASP A 96 20.60 0.44 3.00
N THR A 97 20.58 -0.56 2.12
CA THR A 97 19.48 -1.52 2.01
C THR A 97 19.18 -2.26 3.30
N GLU A 98 20.11 -2.36 4.26
CA GLU A 98 19.84 -3.02 5.53
C GLU A 98 18.95 -2.20 6.46
N HIS A 99 18.98 -0.87 6.41
CA HIS A 99 18.03 -0.07 7.18
C HIS A 99 16.60 -0.35 6.73
N TRP A 100 16.35 -0.47 5.43
CA TRP A 100 15.04 -0.91 4.92
C TRP A 100 14.71 -2.32 5.38
N SER A 101 15.63 -3.27 5.24
CA SER A 101 15.42 -4.66 5.68
C SER A 101 15.01 -4.73 7.15
N ILE A 102 15.69 -3.98 8.03
CA ILE A 102 15.36 -3.88 9.45
C ILE A 102 14.00 -3.23 9.67
N ALA A 103 13.73 -2.06 9.08
CA ALA A 103 12.43 -1.39 9.22
C ALA A 103 11.27 -2.27 8.72
N ASN A 104 11.51 -3.02 7.64
CA ASN A 104 10.56 -4.00 7.13
C ASN A 104 10.36 -5.19 8.05
N ARG A 105 11.42 -5.69 8.69
CA ARG A 105 11.32 -6.75 9.68
C ARG A 105 10.59 -6.28 10.94
N LEU A 106 10.86 -5.07 11.43
CA LEU A 106 10.15 -4.47 12.56
C LEU A 106 8.65 -4.44 12.33
N GLN A 107 8.19 -3.90 11.20
CA GLN A 107 6.78 -3.88 10.88
C GLN A 107 6.18 -5.28 10.75
N SER A 108 6.84 -6.21 10.06
CA SER A 108 6.30 -7.57 9.88
C SER A 108 6.19 -8.33 11.21
N VAL A 109 7.15 -8.18 12.12
CA VAL A 109 7.09 -8.76 13.48
C VAL A 109 6.00 -8.07 14.31
N ALA A 110 5.84 -6.75 14.18
CA ALA A 110 4.78 -6.01 14.86
C ALA A 110 3.38 -6.42 14.36
N LEU A 111 3.22 -6.68 13.06
CA LEU A 111 1.97 -7.21 12.49
C LEU A 111 1.68 -8.61 13.03
N ALA A 112 2.70 -9.46 13.14
CA ALA A 112 2.56 -10.77 13.76
C ALA A 112 2.13 -10.64 15.23
N TYR A 113 2.70 -9.70 15.99
CA TYR A 113 2.22 -9.38 17.34
C TYR A 113 0.74 -8.99 17.35
N GLY A 114 0.32 -8.06 16.49
CA GLY A 114 -1.09 -7.62 16.41
C GLY A 114 -2.06 -8.78 16.09
N LEU A 115 -1.62 -9.76 15.30
CA LEU A 115 -2.42 -10.92 14.91
C LEU A 115 -2.39 -12.07 15.92
N THR A 116 -1.26 -12.33 16.60
CA THR A 116 -1.11 -13.49 17.48
C THR A 116 -1.20 -13.15 18.97
N GLY A 117 -0.79 -11.94 19.36
CA GLY A 117 -0.65 -11.51 20.75
C GLY A 117 0.60 -12.06 21.46
N GLU A 118 1.55 -12.67 20.73
CA GLU A 118 2.78 -13.20 21.32
C GLU A 118 3.73 -12.06 21.75
N THR A 119 3.81 -11.79 23.06
CA THR A 119 4.53 -10.63 23.64
C THR A 119 6.00 -10.53 23.23
N GLN A 120 6.69 -11.66 23.00
CA GLN A 120 8.08 -11.68 22.53
C GLN A 120 8.29 -10.91 21.22
N HIS A 121 7.26 -10.84 20.36
CA HIS A 121 7.30 -10.07 19.13
C HIS A 121 7.29 -8.57 19.43
N ALA A 122 6.44 -8.10 20.35
CA ALA A 122 6.37 -6.71 20.75
C ALA A 122 7.65 -6.25 21.47
N GLU A 123 8.24 -7.08 22.33
CA GLU A 123 9.51 -6.80 23.00
C GLU A 123 10.67 -6.63 22.00
N TRP A 124 10.74 -7.51 21.00
CA TRP A 124 11.77 -7.40 19.95
C TRP A 124 11.61 -6.13 19.11
N VAL A 125 10.36 -5.75 18.79
CA VAL A 125 10.06 -4.50 18.06
C VAL A 125 10.42 -3.28 18.90
N ARG A 126 10.06 -3.27 20.20
CA ARG A 126 10.45 -2.23 21.16
C ARG A 126 11.95 -2.00 21.12
N ASP A 127 12.74 -3.06 21.25
CA ASP A 127 14.20 -2.97 21.30
C ASP A 127 14.76 -2.33 20.01
N GLY A 128 14.18 -2.66 18.85
CA GLY A 128 14.56 -2.05 17.59
C GLY A 128 14.16 -0.58 17.44
N LEU A 129 12.96 -0.20 17.91
CA LEU A 129 12.52 1.20 17.92
C LEU A 129 13.39 2.05 18.84
N LEU A 130 13.72 1.55 20.03
CA LEU A 130 14.63 2.22 20.97
C LEU A 130 16.04 2.35 20.39
N ALA A 131 16.57 1.30 19.75
CA ALA A 131 17.87 1.38 19.10
C ALA A 131 17.91 2.48 18.02
N TYR A 132 16.82 2.66 17.27
CA TYR A 132 16.72 3.76 16.32
C TYR A 132 16.56 5.12 16.99
N ALA A 133 15.76 5.23 18.06
CA ALA A 133 15.61 6.46 18.83
C ALA A 133 16.91 6.92 19.49
N ASP A 134 17.78 5.98 19.88
CA ASP A 134 19.12 6.31 20.40
C ASP A 134 20.07 6.85 19.33
N VAL A 135 19.97 6.33 18.09
CA VAL A 135 20.92 6.66 17.02
C VAL A 135 20.45 7.85 16.19
N TYR A 136 19.15 7.98 15.91
CA TYR A 136 18.60 8.96 14.98
C TYR A 136 18.97 10.42 15.31
N PRO A 137 18.94 10.88 16.58
CA PRO A 137 19.36 12.22 16.94
C PRO A 137 20.83 12.52 16.61
N THR A 138 21.70 11.49 16.65
CA THR A 138 23.14 11.64 16.38
C THR A 138 23.47 11.78 14.90
N MET A 139 22.54 11.43 14.01
CA MET A 139 22.73 11.53 12.57
C MET A 139 22.59 12.99 12.10
N SER A 140 23.40 13.39 11.12
CA SER A 140 23.31 14.73 10.53
C SER A 140 22.26 14.79 9.42
N LEU A 141 21.49 15.87 9.37
CA LEU A 141 20.59 16.16 8.26
C LEU A 141 21.39 16.53 7.02
N THR A 142 21.30 15.73 5.97
CA THR A 142 22.00 15.93 4.70
C THR A 142 21.12 16.76 3.78
N ASN A 143 21.64 17.92 3.34
CA ASN A 143 20.98 18.86 2.40
C ASN A 143 19.56 19.28 2.79
N GLY A 144 19.16 19.15 4.07
CA GLY A 144 17.80 19.43 4.53
C GLY A 144 16.76 18.36 4.18
N ARG A 145 17.18 17.15 3.76
CA ARG A 145 16.29 16.17 3.10
C ARG A 145 16.25 14.78 3.71
N CYS A 146 17.28 14.36 4.44
CA CYS A 146 17.39 12.98 4.92
C CYS A 146 18.47 12.83 5.98
N LYS A 147 18.36 11.81 6.84
CA LYS A 147 19.33 11.55 7.92
C LYS A 147 19.90 10.13 7.81
N VAL A 148 19.04 9.11 7.83
CA VAL A 148 19.46 7.72 7.64
C VAL A 148 20.06 7.57 6.26
N PHE A 149 19.31 7.96 5.21
CA PHE A 149 19.72 7.79 3.82
C PHE A 149 20.30 9.07 3.25
N THR A 150 21.62 9.23 3.22
CA THR A 150 22.26 10.49 2.77
C THR A 150 22.03 10.84 1.30
N GLN A 151 21.41 9.96 0.51
CA GLN A 151 21.21 10.13 -0.93
C GLN A 151 19.85 10.75 -1.32
N SER A 152 18.76 10.45 -0.58
CA SER A 152 17.41 10.81 -1.04
C SER A 152 16.38 10.84 0.10
N SER A 153 15.51 11.84 0.09
CA SER A 153 14.34 11.92 1.00
C SER A 153 13.31 10.82 0.73
N LEU A 154 13.20 10.31 -0.51
CA LEU A 154 12.35 9.16 -0.81
C LEU A 154 12.70 7.96 0.07
N TYR A 155 14.00 7.70 0.23
CA TYR A 155 14.48 6.52 0.95
C TYR A 155 14.21 6.61 2.45
N GLU A 156 14.33 7.81 3.00
CA GLU A 156 13.96 8.12 4.37
C GLU A 156 12.43 7.94 4.58
N ALA A 157 11.60 8.42 3.64
CA ALA A 157 10.14 8.28 3.72
C ALA A 157 9.71 6.80 3.68
N MET A 158 10.22 6.04 2.70
CA MET A 158 9.99 4.59 2.59
C MET A 158 10.45 3.80 3.84
N TRP A 159 11.45 4.32 4.55
CA TRP A 159 11.98 3.71 5.76
C TRP A 159 11.16 4.03 7.01
N VAL A 160 10.66 5.25 7.15
CA VAL A 160 9.91 5.63 8.35
C VAL A 160 8.47 5.12 8.35
N GLU A 161 7.80 5.02 7.20
CA GLU A 161 6.43 4.47 7.12
C GLU A 161 6.24 3.15 7.88
N PRO A 162 7.10 2.13 7.69
CA PRO A 162 6.98 0.91 8.44
C PRO A 162 7.42 1.00 9.91
N ILE A 163 8.27 1.96 10.26
CA ILE A 163 8.64 2.23 11.65
C ILE A 163 7.46 2.85 12.39
N ALA A 164 6.76 3.81 11.81
CA ALA A 164 5.56 4.41 12.37
C ALA A 164 4.46 3.35 12.59
N GLN A 165 4.24 2.46 11.62
CA GLN A 165 3.29 1.35 11.76
C GLN A 165 3.75 0.32 12.81
N ALA A 166 5.06 0.04 12.91
CA ALA A 166 5.58 -0.85 13.95
C ALA A 166 5.39 -0.26 15.35
N TYR A 167 5.60 1.05 15.52
CA TYR A 167 5.33 1.76 16.76
C TYR A 167 3.86 1.67 17.15
N ASP A 168 2.94 2.04 16.25
CA ASP A 168 1.49 1.94 16.48
C ASP A 168 1.09 0.53 16.95
N LEU A 169 1.60 -0.52 16.30
CA LEU A 169 1.31 -1.92 16.68
C LEU A 169 1.77 -2.32 18.09
N VAL A 170 2.73 -1.62 18.69
CA VAL A 170 3.28 -2.00 20.02
C VAL A 170 3.14 -0.93 21.09
N ALA A 171 2.72 0.29 20.76
CA ALA A 171 2.67 1.43 21.68
C ALA A 171 1.87 1.12 22.96
N ASP A 172 0.70 0.50 22.82
CA ASP A 172 -0.19 0.14 23.94
C ASP A 172 -0.14 -1.36 24.29
N SER A 173 0.91 -2.07 23.87
CA SER A 173 1.10 -3.51 24.16
C SER A 173 1.46 -3.82 25.61
N GLY A 174 1.88 -2.82 26.39
CA GLY A 174 2.38 -2.94 27.75
C GLY A 174 3.88 -3.26 27.87
N VAL A 175 4.62 -3.39 26.75
CA VAL A 175 6.08 -3.65 26.79
C VAL A 175 6.93 -2.37 26.84
N LEU A 176 6.33 -1.24 26.48
CA LEU A 176 6.92 0.10 26.46
C LEU A 176 6.51 0.88 27.71
N THR A 177 7.46 1.55 28.36
CA THR A 177 7.14 2.56 29.38
C THR A 177 6.74 3.89 28.73
N ASP A 178 6.15 4.81 29.49
CA ASP A 178 5.81 6.14 28.99
C ASP A 178 7.06 6.93 28.58
N GLU A 179 8.18 6.78 29.28
CA GLU A 179 9.46 7.40 28.92
C GLU A 179 10.01 6.83 27.61
N GLN A 180 9.88 5.52 27.39
CA GLN A 180 10.31 4.89 26.15
C GLN A 180 9.45 5.31 24.96
N LYS A 181 8.13 5.46 25.15
CA LYS A 181 7.24 6.05 24.14
C LYS A 181 7.67 7.48 23.83
N ALA A 182 7.83 8.32 24.85
CA ALA A 182 8.26 9.70 24.67
C ALA A 182 9.59 9.82 23.91
N HIS A 183 10.56 8.94 24.19
CA HIS A 183 11.83 8.85 23.47
C HIS A 183 11.62 8.48 21.99
N ILE A 184 10.84 7.42 21.70
CA ILE A 184 10.55 7.04 20.31
C ILE A 184 9.81 8.16 19.56
N GLU A 185 8.86 8.81 20.20
CA GLU A 185 8.07 9.88 19.57
C GLU A 185 8.92 11.14 19.30
N ALA A 186 9.68 11.59 20.29
CA ALA A 186 10.42 12.85 20.24
C ALA A 186 11.77 12.74 19.51
N ASP A 187 12.45 11.60 19.63
CA ASP A 187 13.83 11.43 19.15
C ASP A 187 13.91 10.59 17.85
N LEU A 188 12.87 9.84 17.51
CA LEU A 188 12.77 9.08 16.26
C LEU A 188 11.67 9.58 15.32
N LEU A 189 10.39 9.45 15.70
CA LEU A 189 9.27 9.65 14.76
C LEU A 189 9.13 11.11 14.35
N ARG A 190 8.95 12.04 15.30
CA ARG A 190 8.73 13.45 14.99
C ARG A 190 9.89 14.09 14.21
N PRO A 191 11.17 13.84 14.52
CA PRO A 191 12.28 14.42 13.77
C PRO A 191 12.39 13.96 12.31
N THR A 192 11.88 12.78 11.96
CA THR A 192 11.90 12.30 10.56
C THR A 192 11.10 13.19 9.62
N VAL A 193 10.00 13.78 10.11
CA VAL A 193 9.10 14.63 9.34
C VAL A 193 9.82 15.86 8.77
N ALA A 194 10.85 16.37 9.45
CA ALA A 194 11.65 17.49 8.96
C ALA A 194 12.33 17.22 7.60
N CYS A 195 12.51 15.94 7.25
CA CYS A 195 13.05 15.53 5.96
C CYS A 195 12.08 15.80 4.78
N PHE A 196 10.76 15.87 5.05
CA PHE A 196 9.71 15.87 4.03
C PHE A 196 8.80 17.09 4.10
N LYS A 197 8.51 17.56 5.32
CA LYS A 197 7.60 18.66 5.58
C LYS A 197 8.24 19.99 5.20
N ILE A 198 7.48 20.76 4.42
CA ILE A 198 7.81 22.13 4.02
C ILE A 198 7.01 23.07 4.90
N ASP A 199 7.70 23.89 5.69
CA ASP A 199 7.04 24.89 6.55
C ASP A 199 6.80 26.20 5.80
N ASP A 200 7.70 26.57 4.89
CA ASP A 200 7.63 27.79 4.10
C ASP A 200 7.62 27.45 2.61
N PHE A 201 6.43 27.33 2.04
CA PHE A 201 6.23 26.99 0.63
C PHE A 201 6.75 28.06 -0.35
N GLU A 202 7.06 29.26 0.14
CA GLU A 202 7.58 30.36 -0.69
C GLU A 202 9.12 30.36 -0.73
N ASN A 203 9.77 30.11 0.41
CA ASN A 203 11.21 30.30 0.55
C ASN A 203 12.02 29.00 0.70
N ASP A 204 11.38 27.86 1.00
CA ASP A 204 12.11 26.59 1.14
C ASP A 204 12.72 26.16 -0.22
N PRO A 205 14.05 26.01 -0.32
CA PRO A 205 14.70 25.67 -1.58
C PRO A 205 14.26 24.30 -2.13
N ARG A 206 13.72 23.41 -1.28
CA ARG A 206 13.20 22.09 -1.69
C ARG A 206 11.98 22.21 -2.59
N ILE A 207 11.18 23.27 -2.51
CA ILE A 207 10.02 23.49 -3.38
C ILE A 207 10.40 23.64 -4.86
N ARG A 208 11.64 24.03 -5.16
CA ARG A 208 12.14 24.05 -6.54
C ARG A 208 12.28 22.66 -7.15
N ASP A 209 12.34 21.63 -6.32
CA ASP A 209 12.40 20.24 -6.72
C ASP A 209 10.98 19.66 -6.87
N LEU A 210 10.67 19.09 -8.02
CA LEU A 210 9.35 18.49 -8.29
C LEU A 210 9.03 17.35 -7.32
N HIS A 211 10.04 16.70 -6.73
CA HIS A 211 9.88 15.67 -5.71
C HIS A 211 9.17 16.15 -4.43
N TYR A 212 9.02 17.47 -4.22
CA TYR A 212 8.27 18.07 -3.11
C TYR A 212 6.94 18.70 -3.57
N ARG A 213 6.57 18.57 -4.84
CA ARG A 213 5.38 19.23 -5.43
C ARG A 213 4.41 18.30 -6.14
N CYS A 214 4.89 17.46 -7.06
CA CYS A 214 4.05 16.68 -8.00
C CYS A 214 4.83 15.52 -8.65
N TYR A 215 5.24 14.54 -7.83
CA TYR A 215 6.04 13.38 -8.29
C TYR A 215 5.88 12.17 -7.35
N ASN A 216 6.36 10.98 -7.73
CA ASN A 216 6.23 9.81 -6.85
C ASN A 216 6.85 9.98 -5.44
N PHE A 217 7.88 10.82 -5.30
CA PHE A 217 8.52 11.12 -4.02
C PHE A 217 7.55 11.82 -3.06
N GLN A 218 6.75 12.74 -3.57
CA GLN A 218 5.74 13.44 -2.79
C GLN A 218 4.71 12.45 -2.24
N ALA A 219 4.27 11.46 -3.02
CA ALA A 219 3.33 10.44 -2.51
C ALA A 219 3.89 9.72 -1.26
N TRP A 220 5.17 9.35 -1.28
CA TRP A 220 5.87 8.78 -0.12
C TRP A 220 6.07 9.77 1.02
N HIS A 221 6.38 11.04 0.71
CA HIS A 221 6.46 12.10 1.72
C HIS A 221 5.11 12.26 2.44
N LEU A 222 4.00 12.29 1.70
CA LEU A 222 2.65 12.40 2.26
C LEU A 222 2.29 11.16 3.09
N GLY A 223 2.58 9.95 2.58
CA GLY A 223 2.38 8.70 3.31
C GLY A 223 3.14 8.68 4.64
N ALA A 224 4.42 9.05 4.62
CA ALA A 224 5.27 9.15 5.79
C ALA A 224 4.78 10.20 6.80
N VAL A 225 4.53 11.44 6.37
CA VAL A 225 4.06 12.51 7.27
C VAL A 225 2.70 12.18 7.85
N GLY A 226 1.78 11.66 7.04
CA GLY A 226 0.44 11.26 7.46
C GLY A 226 0.47 10.13 8.49
N LEU A 227 1.23 9.05 8.23
CA LEU A 227 1.36 7.94 9.18
C LEU A 227 2.04 8.35 10.47
N VAL A 228 3.09 9.19 10.43
CA VAL A 228 3.71 9.73 11.64
C VAL A 228 2.72 10.63 12.39
N GLY A 229 1.99 11.49 11.70
CA GLY A 229 0.94 12.33 12.31
C GLY A 229 -0.13 11.50 13.02
N LEU A 230 -0.63 10.45 12.36
CA LEU A 230 -1.61 9.53 12.94
C LEU A 230 -1.03 8.76 14.14
N ALA A 231 0.21 8.25 14.04
CA ALA A 231 0.89 7.54 15.13
C ALA A 231 1.08 8.41 16.38
N LEU A 232 1.40 9.69 16.17
CA LEU A 232 1.65 10.67 17.23
C LEU A 232 0.39 11.41 17.69
N ARG A 233 -0.78 11.12 17.08
CA ARG A 233 -2.04 11.86 17.27
C ARG A 233 -1.86 13.37 17.06
N ASP A 234 -1.07 13.73 16.07
CA ASP A 234 -0.72 15.10 15.71
C ASP A 234 -1.60 15.57 14.53
N PRO A 235 -2.66 16.36 14.79
CA PRO A 235 -3.59 16.79 13.76
C PRO A 235 -2.94 17.74 12.73
N GLU A 236 -1.89 18.47 13.08
CA GLU A 236 -1.22 19.39 12.13
C GLU A 236 -0.45 18.61 11.07
N LEU A 237 0.17 17.49 11.44
CA LEU A 237 0.85 16.62 10.49
C LEU A 237 -0.14 15.90 9.55
N VAL A 238 -1.28 15.48 10.09
CA VAL A 238 -2.36 14.88 9.28
C VAL A 238 -2.94 15.91 8.31
N ASP A 239 -3.22 17.13 8.79
CA ASP A 239 -3.70 18.21 7.94
C ASP A 239 -2.68 18.59 6.86
N TYR A 240 -1.39 18.64 7.19
CA TYR A 240 -0.33 18.85 6.20
C TYR A 240 -0.37 17.78 5.09
N ALA A 241 -0.48 16.50 5.47
CA ALA A 241 -0.48 15.40 4.51
C ALA A 241 -1.70 15.45 3.57
N VAL A 242 -2.82 16.00 4.00
CA VAL A 242 -4.06 16.06 3.18
C VAL A 242 -4.21 17.39 2.44
N ASN A 243 -4.06 18.51 3.16
CA ASN A 243 -4.50 19.85 2.75
C ASN A 243 -3.38 20.87 2.53
N SER A 244 -2.10 20.52 2.72
CA SER A 244 -1.01 21.41 2.31
C SER A 244 -1.08 21.73 0.80
N PRO A 245 -0.42 22.80 0.31
CA PRO A 245 -0.41 23.16 -1.12
C PRO A 245 -0.06 22.00 -2.07
N TYR A 246 0.75 21.06 -1.60
CA TYR A 246 1.14 19.83 -2.30
C TYR A 246 0.74 18.58 -1.49
N GLY A 247 -0.42 18.61 -0.84
CA GLY A 247 -0.99 17.50 -0.06
C GLY A 247 -1.74 16.47 -0.91
N PHE A 248 -2.38 15.48 -0.27
CA PHE A 248 -3.17 14.45 -0.93
C PHE A 248 -4.23 15.03 -1.88
N ARG A 249 -4.90 16.11 -1.48
CA ARG A 249 -5.86 16.83 -2.34
C ARG A 249 -5.21 17.30 -3.64
N HIS A 250 -4.00 17.89 -3.55
CA HIS A 250 -3.25 18.31 -4.73
C HIS A 250 -2.86 17.12 -5.59
N LEU A 251 -2.36 16.03 -5.00
CA LEU A 251 -2.00 14.82 -5.72
C LEU A 251 -3.19 14.24 -6.50
N VAL A 252 -4.38 14.15 -5.88
CA VAL A 252 -5.59 13.70 -6.56
C VAL A 252 -6.00 14.66 -7.68
N ALA A 253 -5.88 15.96 -7.46
CA ALA A 253 -6.24 16.98 -8.45
C ALA A 253 -5.28 17.02 -9.65
N HIS A 254 -3.97 16.94 -9.40
CA HIS A 254 -2.95 17.25 -10.40
C HIS A 254 -2.24 15.99 -10.93
N ASP A 255 -1.89 15.05 -10.05
CA ASP A 255 -1.03 13.93 -10.42
C ASP A 255 -1.80 12.68 -10.86
N ILE A 256 -3.08 12.56 -10.50
CA ILE A 256 -3.98 11.57 -11.08
C ILE A 256 -4.62 12.20 -12.32
N ARG A 257 -4.30 11.69 -13.50
CA ARG A 257 -4.89 12.16 -14.76
C ARG A 257 -6.33 11.67 -14.90
N GLU A 258 -7.10 12.25 -15.81
CA GLU A 258 -8.49 11.81 -16.10
C GLU A 258 -8.62 10.34 -16.51
N ASP A 259 -7.62 9.82 -17.21
CA ASP A 259 -7.53 8.40 -17.57
C ASP A 259 -7.11 7.51 -16.37
N GLY A 260 -6.90 8.13 -15.21
CA GLY A 260 -6.49 7.54 -13.95
C GLY A 260 -5.00 7.22 -13.86
N LEU A 261 -4.23 7.39 -14.93
CA LEU A 261 -2.80 7.10 -14.89
C LEU A 261 -2.06 8.19 -14.11
N PHE A 262 -1.21 7.77 -13.18
CA PHE A 262 -0.29 8.68 -12.51
C PHE A 262 0.54 9.49 -13.52
N TRP A 263 0.74 10.77 -13.22
CA TRP A 263 1.33 11.78 -14.11
C TRP A 263 2.66 11.38 -14.77
N GLU A 264 3.50 10.57 -14.11
CA GLU A 264 4.75 10.06 -14.69
C GLU A 264 4.57 9.09 -15.87
N ARG A 265 3.34 8.63 -16.13
CA ARG A 265 2.95 7.75 -17.25
C ARG A 265 3.63 6.37 -17.29
N SER A 266 4.46 6.06 -16.31
CA SER A 266 5.04 4.74 -16.09
C SER A 266 4.07 3.89 -15.25
N VAL A 267 3.74 2.69 -15.75
CA VAL A 267 2.94 1.72 -14.97
C VAL A 267 3.71 1.28 -13.70
N GLY A 268 5.04 1.29 -13.74
CA GLY A 268 5.87 1.03 -12.57
C GLY A 268 5.65 2.10 -11.48
N TYR A 269 5.78 3.37 -11.85
CA TYR A 269 5.57 4.48 -10.90
C TYR A 269 4.11 4.63 -10.48
N HIS A 270 3.15 4.26 -11.33
CA HIS A 270 1.74 4.19 -10.97
C HIS A 270 1.51 3.28 -9.75
N HIS A 271 2.00 2.05 -9.81
CA HIS A 271 1.90 1.12 -8.68
C HIS A 271 2.78 1.54 -7.49
N PHE A 272 3.92 2.19 -7.77
CA PHE A 272 4.80 2.71 -6.72
C PHE A 272 4.12 3.78 -5.87
N VAL A 273 3.33 4.66 -6.50
CA VAL A 273 2.53 5.69 -5.83
C VAL A 273 1.36 5.09 -5.06
N LEU A 274 0.62 4.13 -5.63
CA LEU A 274 -0.41 3.41 -4.88
C LEU A 274 0.17 2.75 -3.63
N ASN A 275 1.34 2.11 -3.74
CA ASN A 275 2.02 1.50 -2.60
C ASN A 275 2.40 2.51 -1.51
N ALA A 276 2.72 3.76 -1.86
CA ALA A 276 2.98 4.84 -0.90
C ALA A 276 1.70 5.33 -0.20
N LEU A 277 0.61 5.48 -0.96
CA LEU A 277 -0.62 6.10 -0.44
C LEU A 277 -1.49 5.13 0.37
N LEU A 278 -1.49 3.84 0.04
CA LEU A 278 -2.44 2.89 0.64
C LEU A 278 -2.29 2.72 2.15
N PRO A 279 -1.07 2.59 2.72
CA PRO A 279 -0.90 2.56 4.17
C PRO A 279 -1.53 3.78 4.88
N PHE A 280 -1.34 4.98 4.32
CA PHE A 280 -1.89 6.20 4.89
C PHE A 280 -3.41 6.30 4.72
N THR A 281 -3.94 5.98 3.54
CA THR A 281 -5.39 6.04 3.28
C THR A 281 -6.18 5.01 4.09
N GLU A 282 -5.65 3.81 4.31
CA GLU A 282 -6.21 2.81 5.24
C GLU A 282 -6.24 3.35 6.68
N ALA A 283 -5.14 3.93 7.14
CA ALA A 283 -5.06 4.50 8.49
C ALA A 283 -6.02 5.70 8.69
N MET A 284 -6.20 6.54 7.66
CA MET A 284 -7.19 7.62 7.67
C MET A 284 -8.62 7.07 7.77
N LEU A 285 -8.93 5.98 7.07
CA LEU A 285 -10.24 5.33 7.15
C LEU A 285 -10.52 4.79 8.57
N HIS A 286 -9.51 4.21 9.23
CA HIS A 286 -9.62 3.80 10.64
C HIS A 286 -9.84 4.99 11.60
N CYS A 287 -9.48 6.20 11.17
CA CYS A 287 -9.73 7.46 11.88
C CYS A 287 -11.00 8.19 11.38
N GLY A 288 -11.86 7.52 10.61
CA GLY A 288 -13.15 8.05 10.16
C GLY A 288 -13.09 9.00 8.97
N VAL A 289 -11.97 9.07 8.25
CA VAL A 289 -11.83 9.89 7.03
C VAL A 289 -11.61 8.99 5.81
N ASP A 290 -12.61 8.97 4.92
CA ASP A 290 -12.56 8.13 3.72
C ASP A 290 -11.86 8.86 2.56
N LEU A 291 -10.55 8.58 2.39
CA LEU A 291 -9.77 9.08 1.26
C LEU A 291 -9.96 8.27 -0.04
N TYR A 292 -10.65 7.13 -0.01
CA TYR A 292 -10.95 6.34 -1.21
C TYR A 292 -12.10 6.96 -2.00
N HIS A 293 -13.14 7.43 -1.29
CA HIS A 293 -14.28 8.11 -1.89
C HIS A 293 -14.13 9.64 -1.95
N PHE A 294 -13.00 10.16 -1.49
CA PHE A 294 -12.65 11.56 -1.66
C PHE A 294 -12.51 11.91 -3.14
N THR A 295 -13.22 12.95 -3.56
CA THR A 295 -13.19 13.48 -4.93
C THR A 295 -12.70 14.92 -4.95
N VAL A 296 -11.98 15.28 -6.01
CA VAL A 296 -11.65 16.66 -6.33
C VAL A 296 -12.36 17.05 -7.63
N PRO A 297 -13.13 18.15 -7.65
CA PRO A 297 -13.72 18.64 -8.89
C PRO A 297 -12.63 18.90 -9.93
N ASN A 298 -12.85 18.44 -11.16
CA ASN A 298 -11.98 18.77 -12.27
C ASN A 298 -12.50 20.03 -12.97
N ASP A 299 -11.67 21.06 -13.08
CA ASP A 299 -12.00 22.31 -13.77
C ASP A 299 -10.93 22.55 -14.84
N ARG A 300 -11.23 22.09 -16.06
CA ARG A 300 -10.31 22.16 -17.21
C ARG A 300 -9.77 23.58 -17.44
N ALA A 301 -10.51 24.63 -17.10
CA ALA A 301 -10.10 26.01 -17.35
C ALA A 301 -9.00 26.51 -16.39
N LYS A 302 -8.74 25.81 -15.27
CA LYS A 302 -7.71 26.18 -14.28
C LYS A 302 -6.43 25.35 -14.41
N ASP A 303 -6.50 24.20 -15.06
CA ASP A 303 -5.40 23.22 -15.09
C ASP A 303 -4.40 23.45 -16.25
N GLU A 304 -4.65 24.41 -17.15
CA GLU A 304 -3.80 24.65 -18.34
C GLU A 304 -2.41 25.27 -18.04
N ASP A 305 -2.19 25.84 -16.85
CA ASP A 305 -0.96 26.61 -16.52
C ASP A 305 0.17 25.76 -15.90
N CYS A 306 -0.10 24.51 -15.49
CA CYS A 306 0.86 23.63 -14.81
C CYS A 306 1.46 22.58 -15.74
N HIS A 307 2.00 22.99 -16.91
CA HIS A 307 2.89 22.26 -17.84
C HIS A 307 2.57 20.81 -18.26
N CYS A 308 1.45 20.23 -17.85
CA CYS A 308 1.29 18.78 -17.81
C CYS A 308 -0.18 18.32 -17.96
N VAL A 309 -1.17 19.19 -17.76
CA VAL A 309 -2.58 18.78 -17.77
C VAL A 309 -3.23 19.23 -19.07
N THR A 310 -3.70 18.28 -19.86
CA THR A 310 -4.73 18.52 -20.90
C THR A 310 -5.89 17.61 -20.58
N ASP A 311 -6.46 17.83 -19.42
CA ASP A 311 -7.73 17.24 -19.05
C ASP A 311 -8.80 17.76 -20.01
N VAL A 312 -9.59 16.85 -20.56
CA VAL A 312 -10.57 17.12 -21.62
C VAL A 312 -12.01 17.01 -21.12
N THR A 313 -12.22 16.68 -19.85
CA THR A 313 -13.50 16.44 -19.18
C THR A 313 -13.59 17.16 -17.83
N ASP A 314 -14.81 17.38 -17.35
CA ASP A 314 -15.05 17.92 -16.00
C ASP A 314 -15.37 16.79 -14.99
N GLN A 315 -14.94 15.55 -15.26
CA GLN A 315 -15.19 14.42 -14.35
C GLN A 315 -14.34 14.56 -13.09
N PRO A 316 -14.93 14.44 -11.89
CA PRO A 316 -14.15 14.49 -10.64
C PRO A 316 -13.04 13.44 -10.58
N LYS A 317 -11.87 13.85 -10.10
CA LYS A 317 -10.72 12.96 -9.89
C LYS A 317 -10.77 12.33 -8.50
N SER A 318 -10.38 11.07 -8.41
CA SER A 318 -10.34 10.30 -7.15
C SER A 318 -9.30 9.18 -7.23
N LEU A 319 -8.93 8.63 -6.07
CA LEU A 319 -8.00 7.50 -5.99
C LEU A 319 -8.54 6.26 -6.74
N ARG A 320 -9.87 6.12 -6.87
CA ARG A 320 -10.53 5.06 -7.64
C ARG A 320 -10.02 4.96 -9.07
N LEU A 321 -9.76 6.10 -9.73
CA LEU A 321 -9.29 6.13 -11.11
C LEU A 321 -7.99 5.36 -11.29
N MET A 322 -7.09 5.40 -10.29
CA MET A 322 -5.83 4.66 -10.33
C MET A 322 -6.03 3.14 -10.33
N PHE A 323 -7.07 2.62 -9.66
CA PHE A 323 -7.37 1.19 -9.69
C PHE A 323 -8.01 0.74 -11.01
N GLU A 324 -8.69 1.64 -11.70
CA GLU A 324 -9.37 1.32 -12.96
C GLU A 324 -8.46 1.49 -14.19
N ALA A 325 -7.55 2.47 -14.17
CA ALA A 325 -6.67 2.82 -15.29
C ALA A 325 -5.91 1.62 -15.90
N PRO A 326 -5.33 0.69 -15.12
CA PRO A 326 -4.59 -0.44 -15.67
C PRO A 326 -5.45 -1.32 -16.61
N PHE A 327 -6.76 -1.44 -16.39
CA PHE A 327 -7.63 -2.23 -17.26
C PHE A 327 -7.85 -1.61 -18.64
N TYR A 328 -7.67 -0.30 -18.79
CA TYR A 328 -7.87 0.43 -20.04
C TYR A 328 -6.57 0.70 -20.81
N LEU A 329 -5.43 0.55 -20.15
CA LEU A 329 -4.10 0.81 -20.72
C LEU A 329 -3.37 -0.48 -21.13
N GLY A 330 -3.91 -1.64 -20.76
CA GLY A 330 -3.36 -2.95 -21.12
C GLY A 330 -3.68 -3.36 -22.56
N PHE A 331 -2.74 -4.06 -23.18
CA PHE A 331 -3.00 -4.83 -24.40
C PHE A 331 -3.90 -6.05 -24.09
N PRO A 332 -4.53 -6.68 -25.10
CA PRO A 332 -5.36 -7.86 -24.88
C PRO A 332 -4.66 -9.06 -24.21
N ASP A 333 -3.32 -9.11 -24.27
CA ASP A 333 -2.49 -10.11 -23.59
C ASP A 333 -2.11 -9.70 -22.15
N LEU A 334 -2.69 -8.60 -21.66
CA LEU A 334 -2.47 -7.99 -20.36
C LEU A 334 -1.09 -7.37 -20.19
N SER A 335 -0.27 -7.30 -21.24
CA SER A 335 0.94 -6.50 -21.21
C SER A 335 0.63 -5.01 -21.23
N TYR A 336 1.60 -4.21 -20.83
CA TYR A 336 1.53 -2.75 -20.91
C TYR A 336 2.61 -2.22 -21.82
N LEU A 337 2.39 -1.02 -22.34
CA LEU A 337 3.46 -0.23 -22.94
C LEU A 337 4.54 0.02 -21.88
N ALA A 338 5.78 -0.42 -22.16
CA ALA A 338 6.95 -0.12 -21.35
C ALA A 338 7.38 1.34 -21.59
N LEU A 339 6.61 2.29 -21.04
CA LEU A 339 6.85 3.72 -21.10
C LEU A 339 7.52 4.20 -19.81
N GLY A 340 8.52 5.09 -19.95
CA GLY A 340 9.35 5.54 -18.84
C GLY A 340 10.12 4.39 -18.18
N ASP A 341 10.39 4.50 -16.88
CA ASP A 341 11.03 3.45 -16.10
C ASP A 341 10.00 2.36 -15.71
N SER A 342 9.55 1.58 -16.68
CA SER A 342 8.63 0.45 -16.43
C SER A 342 8.93 -0.78 -17.29
N ASP A 343 8.58 -1.95 -16.73
CA ASP A 343 8.54 -3.22 -17.46
C ASP A 343 7.20 -3.40 -18.18
N ARG A 344 7.17 -4.30 -19.19
CA ARG A 344 6.00 -4.56 -20.04
C ARG A 344 4.84 -5.34 -19.41
N GLY A 345 4.77 -5.45 -18.08
CA GLY A 345 3.81 -6.33 -17.39
C GLY A 345 4.18 -7.83 -17.44
N PRO A 346 3.21 -8.75 -17.32
CA PRO A 346 1.76 -8.54 -17.44
C PRO A 346 1.11 -7.82 -16.25
N LEU A 347 -0.12 -7.30 -16.45
CA LEU A 347 -1.03 -6.94 -15.36
C LEU A 347 -1.26 -8.16 -14.51
N HIS A 348 -0.96 -8.06 -13.23
CA HIS A 348 -1.20 -9.10 -12.26
C HIS A 348 -1.91 -8.53 -11.05
N ALA A 349 -2.73 -9.35 -10.42
CA ALA A 349 -3.31 -9.00 -9.13
C ALA A 349 -2.19 -8.87 -8.11
N THR A 350 -2.26 -7.77 -7.37
CA THR A 350 -1.43 -7.46 -6.23
C THR A 350 -2.30 -7.33 -5.00
N TRP A 351 -1.67 -7.14 -3.84
CA TRP A 351 -2.40 -6.82 -2.62
C TRP A 351 -3.15 -5.48 -2.73
N MET A 352 -2.68 -4.54 -3.57
CA MET A 352 -3.34 -3.25 -3.78
C MET A 352 -4.73 -3.49 -4.38
N ASP A 353 -4.83 -4.40 -5.35
CA ASP A 353 -6.10 -4.77 -5.98
C ASP A 353 -7.07 -5.42 -4.98
N LEU A 354 -6.55 -6.14 -3.98
CA LEU A 354 -7.37 -6.68 -2.90
C LEU A 354 -7.97 -5.57 -2.04
N ILE A 355 -7.17 -4.56 -1.70
CA ILE A 355 -7.67 -3.36 -1.00
C ILE A 355 -8.68 -2.63 -1.88
N GLY A 356 -8.33 -2.34 -3.13
CA GLY A 356 -9.23 -1.66 -4.07
C GLY A 356 -10.55 -2.41 -4.24
N TYR A 357 -10.52 -3.75 -4.32
CA TYR A 357 -11.74 -4.56 -4.36
C TYR A 357 -12.53 -4.45 -3.05
N ASP A 358 -11.87 -4.45 -1.90
CA ASP A 358 -12.57 -4.31 -0.62
C ASP A 358 -13.26 -2.95 -0.48
N ARG A 359 -12.61 -1.88 -0.94
CA ARG A 359 -13.13 -0.51 -0.86
C ARG A 359 -14.20 -0.19 -1.91
N TYR A 360 -14.02 -0.63 -3.16
CA TYR A 360 -14.90 -0.23 -4.27
C TYR A 360 -15.84 -1.33 -4.78
N ARG A 361 -15.59 -2.60 -4.43
CA ARG A 361 -16.33 -3.76 -4.95
C ARG A 361 -16.39 -3.81 -6.48
N ASP A 362 -15.34 -3.34 -7.16
CA ASP A 362 -15.30 -3.32 -8.62
C ASP A 362 -15.16 -4.75 -9.20
N PRO A 363 -16.08 -5.19 -10.09
CA PRO A 363 -16.00 -6.49 -10.74
C PRO A 363 -14.69 -6.74 -11.51
N LYS A 364 -14.04 -5.71 -12.05
CA LYS A 364 -12.76 -5.83 -12.76
C LYS A 364 -11.64 -6.27 -11.81
N LEU A 365 -11.61 -5.70 -10.61
CA LEU A 365 -10.65 -6.07 -9.57
C LEU A 365 -10.93 -7.49 -9.06
N ALA A 366 -12.20 -7.85 -8.88
CA ALA A 366 -12.60 -9.21 -8.53
C ALA A 366 -12.12 -10.23 -9.58
N TRP A 367 -12.33 -9.93 -10.87
CA TRP A 367 -11.86 -10.75 -11.97
C TRP A 367 -10.34 -10.89 -11.96
N LEU A 368 -9.60 -9.80 -11.77
CA LEU A 368 -8.14 -9.80 -11.74
C LEU A 368 -7.61 -10.66 -10.59
N LEU A 369 -8.15 -10.46 -9.38
CA LEU A 369 -7.82 -11.24 -8.19
C LEU A 369 -8.09 -12.73 -8.39
N GLN A 370 -9.28 -13.09 -8.90
CA GLN A 370 -9.66 -14.48 -9.15
C GLN A 370 -8.76 -15.15 -10.19
N ARG A 371 -8.44 -14.43 -11.27
CA ARG A 371 -7.59 -14.94 -12.36
C ARG A 371 -6.19 -15.31 -11.87
N ASP A 372 -5.66 -14.53 -10.94
CA ASP A 372 -4.30 -14.70 -10.44
C ASP A 372 -4.21 -15.63 -9.21
N VAL A 373 -5.34 -16.17 -8.74
CA VAL A 373 -5.33 -17.31 -7.80
C VAL A 373 -4.58 -18.49 -8.45
N PRO A 374 -3.57 -19.07 -7.78
CA PRO A 374 -2.90 -20.27 -8.29
C PRO A 374 -3.89 -21.42 -8.45
N LEU A 375 -3.88 -22.11 -9.59
CA LEU A 375 -4.68 -23.32 -9.81
C LEU A 375 -4.35 -24.38 -8.76
N SER A 376 -5.36 -25.14 -8.34
CA SER A 376 -5.17 -26.27 -7.45
C SER A 376 -4.32 -27.37 -8.10
N ALA A 377 -3.75 -28.25 -7.26
CA ALA A 377 -3.00 -29.41 -7.73
C ALA A 377 -3.88 -30.37 -8.56
N GLU A 378 -5.19 -30.37 -8.35
CA GLU A 378 -6.16 -31.19 -9.07
C GLU A 378 -6.47 -30.62 -10.46
N GLU A 379 -6.67 -29.30 -10.56
CA GLU A 379 -6.83 -28.60 -11.83
C GLU A 379 -5.58 -28.73 -12.70
N THR A 380 -4.39 -28.62 -12.10
CA THR A 380 -3.10 -28.84 -12.76
C THR A 380 -2.94 -30.28 -13.27
N ARG A 381 -3.42 -31.30 -12.53
CA ARG A 381 -3.38 -32.72 -12.95
C ARG A 381 -4.36 -33.03 -14.08
N SER A 382 -5.49 -32.34 -14.13
CA SER A 382 -6.54 -32.57 -15.14
C SER A 382 -6.19 -32.06 -16.54
N GLY A 383 -5.02 -31.42 -16.72
CA GLY A 383 -4.60 -30.83 -18.00
C GLY A 383 -5.40 -29.59 -18.39
N ARG A 384 -6.33 -29.10 -17.54
CA ARG A 384 -7.09 -27.87 -17.74
C ARG A 384 -6.27 -26.65 -17.33
N VAL A 385 -5.22 -26.37 -18.10
CA VAL A 385 -4.52 -25.07 -18.00
C VAL A 385 -5.16 -24.15 -19.02
N GLY A 386 -5.92 -23.16 -18.55
CA GLY A 386 -6.51 -22.14 -19.44
C GLY A 386 -5.42 -21.41 -20.24
N PHE A 387 -5.74 -21.02 -21.47
CA PHE A 387 -4.83 -20.36 -22.42
C PHE A 387 -4.05 -19.17 -21.82
N LEU A 388 -4.65 -18.44 -20.88
CA LEU A 388 -4.03 -17.29 -20.20
C LEU A 388 -3.15 -17.70 -19.01
N HIS A 389 -3.46 -18.81 -18.33
CA HIS A 389 -2.63 -19.36 -17.23
C HIS A 389 -1.31 -19.96 -17.75
N TYR A 390 -1.27 -20.37 -19.03
CA TYR A 390 -0.10 -20.86 -19.75
C TYR A 390 1.02 -19.80 -19.86
N TYR A 391 0.66 -18.53 -20.11
CA TYR A 391 1.64 -17.44 -20.24
C TYR A 391 2.29 -17.04 -18.91
N ARG A 392 1.62 -17.30 -17.77
CA ARG A 392 2.06 -16.96 -16.41
C ARG A 392 3.39 -17.61 -16.00
N TYR A 393 3.73 -18.78 -16.54
CA TYR A 393 4.83 -19.61 -16.03
C TYR A 393 6.03 -19.77 -16.99
N ARG A 394 6.19 -18.86 -17.98
CA ARG A 394 7.30 -18.88 -18.96
C ARG A 394 7.51 -20.25 -19.63
N TYR A 395 6.43 -20.98 -19.92
CA TYR A 395 6.54 -22.15 -20.77
C TYR A 395 6.88 -21.69 -22.18
N ARG A 396 8.11 -21.97 -22.65
CA ARG A 396 8.42 -21.81 -24.07
C ARG A 396 7.58 -22.82 -24.86
N TYR A 397 7.02 -22.36 -25.98
CA TYR A 397 6.10 -23.13 -26.84
C TYR A 397 6.63 -24.50 -27.29
N ASP A 398 7.94 -24.68 -27.31
CA ASP A 398 8.63 -25.89 -27.71
C ASP A 398 8.74 -26.96 -26.60
N GLN A 399 8.41 -26.63 -25.34
CA GLN A 399 8.66 -27.51 -24.19
C GLN A 399 7.42 -28.17 -23.59
N VAL A 400 6.21 -27.80 -24.01
CA VAL A 400 5.00 -28.32 -23.38
C VAL A 400 4.60 -29.67 -23.95
N ARG A 401 4.60 -30.67 -23.08
CA ARG A 401 4.18 -32.04 -23.37
C ARG A 401 3.00 -32.45 -22.48
N LEU A 402 1.93 -32.92 -23.09
CA LEU A 402 0.82 -33.59 -22.39
C LEU A 402 0.96 -35.10 -22.64
N ASN A 403 1.09 -35.90 -21.58
CA ASN A 403 1.37 -37.35 -21.67
C ASN A 403 2.58 -37.69 -22.57
N GLY A 404 3.62 -36.85 -22.54
CA GLY A 404 4.84 -37.04 -23.35
C GLY A 404 4.76 -36.56 -24.81
N GLN A 405 3.59 -36.09 -25.27
CA GLN A 405 3.37 -35.63 -26.64
C GLN A 405 3.27 -34.09 -26.74
N PRO A 406 3.75 -33.46 -27.83
CA PRO A 406 3.57 -32.03 -28.06
C PRO A 406 2.09 -31.63 -28.04
N VAL A 407 1.77 -30.54 -27.35
CA VAL A 407 0.39 -30.03 -27.29
C VAL A 407 0.01 -29.39 -28.63
N LYS A 408 -1.06 -29.88 -29.25
CA LYS A 408 -1.74 -29.20 -30.36
C LYS A 408 -2.86 -28.35 -29.79
N TRP A 409 -2.79 -27.05 -30.01
CA TRP A 409 -3.83 -26.11 -29.58
C TRP A 409 -4.87 -25.94 -30.70
N GLU A 410 -6.13 -26.24 -30.40
CA GLU A 410 -7.27 -25.74 -31.18
C GLU A 410 -7.85 -24.53 -30.46
N ARG A 411 -7.94 -23.41 -31.17
CA ARG A 411 -8.66 -22.23 -30.68
C ARG A 411 -10.15 -22.53 -30.78
N ARG A 412 -10.80 -22.81 -29.65
CA ARG A 412 -12.25 -22.70 -29.53
C ARG A 412 -12.55 -21.25 -29.17
N ASP A 413 -13.25 -20.54 -30.03
CA ASP A 413 -13.79 -19.24 -29.66
C ASP A 413 -14.85 -19.47 -28.56
N PRO A 414 -14.77 -18.80 -27.40
CA PRO A 414 -15.75 -18.98 -26.35
C PRO A 414 -17.09 -18.41 -26.81
N THR A 415 -18.11 -19.26 -26.89
CA THR A 415 -19.50 -18.85 -27.00
C THR A 415 -20.01 -18.55 -25.60
N PHE A 416 -20.34 -17.29 -25.34
CA PHE A 416 -20.98 -16.87 -24.10
C PHE A 416 -22.50 -16.92 -24.27
N GLU A 417 -23.18 -17.65 -23.39
CA GLU A 417 -24.64 -17.57 -23.27
C GLU A 417 -25.00 -16.82 -21.99
N LEU A 418 -25.90 -15.84 -22.13
CA LEU A 418 -26.47 -15.11 -21.00
C LEU A 418 -27.62 -15.92 -20.41
N GLN A 419 -27.52 -16.29 -19.13
CA GLN A 419 -28.63 -16.84 -18.35
C GLN A 419 -28.95 -15.91 -17.19
N GLY A 420 -29.88 -14.97 -17.42
CA GLY A 420 -30.25 -13.96 -16.43
C GLY A 420 -29.04 -13.09 -16.06
N ASP A 421 -28.77 -12.94 -14.77
CA ASP A 421 -27.66 -12.13 -14.25
C ASP A 421 -26.34 -12.92 -14.13
N ALA A 422 -26.28 -14.14 -14.67
CA ALA A 422 -25.09 -14.98 -14.67
C ALA A 422 -24.57 -15.25 -16.08
N ILE A 423 -23.24 -15.24 -16.23
CA ILE A 423 -22.54 -15.66 -17.44
C ILE A 423 -21.97 -17.04 -17.18
N THR A 424 -22.39 -18.02 -17.98
CA THR A 424 -21.77 -19.36 -18.02
C THR A 424 -20.86 -19.47 -19.23
N VAL A 425 -19.69 -20.06 -19.03
CA VAL A 425 -18.68 -20.34 -20.07
C VAL A 425 -18.67 -21.85 -20.31
N GLU A 426 -18.92 -22.30 -21.54
CA GLU A 426 -18.71 -23.70 -21.95
C GLU A 426 -17.22 -24.03 -22.14
#